data_AF-A0A7X6PXA8-F1
#
_entry.id   AF-A0A7X6PXA8-F1
#
_cell.length_a   1.000
_cell.length_b   1.000
_cell.length_c   1.000
_cell.angle_alpha   90.00
_cell.angle_beta   90.00
_cell.angle_gamma   90.00
#
_symmetry.space_group_name_H-M   'P 1'
#
loop_
_entity.id
_entity.type
_entity.pdbx_description
1 polymer ?
#
loop_
_entity_poly.entity_id
_entity_poly.type
_entity_poly.pdbx_seq_one_letter_code
_entity_poly.pdbx_strand_id
1 'polypeptide(L)'
;MFDIIKTRLQQKYRTFSYPDGPPPELPSRFVGRPVVKNTECSNGECKKCISLCPVQAISLSPATGGPVIDTGKCIFCGTCESVCSSGAIHFSRNYRLAASGRNDLLVKAGDPDYVDAKNRIAEKLFKRSFKLRGVSAGGCNACETDTNVLGTPAWDLARFGIQFVASPRHADGILI
;
A
#
# COMPACT_ATOMS: atom_id res chain seq x y z
N MET A 1 38.24 20.62 -5.50
CA MET A 1 36.89 20.94 -6.02
C MET A 1 36.60 20.21 -7.34
N PHE A 2 37.55 20.17 -8.29
CA PHE A 2 37.43 19.38 -9.53
C PHE A 2 37.18 17.87 -9.31
N ASP A 3 37.83 17.25 -8.32
CA ASP A 3 37.62 15.83 -8.03
C ASP A 3 36.20 15.52 -7.55
N ILE A 4 35.57 16.45 -6.83
CA ILE A 4 34.18 16.33 -6.38
C ILE A 4 33.23 16.38 -7.58
N ILE A 5 33.46 17.32 -8.50
CA ILE A 5 32.67 17.44 -9.73
C ILE A 5 32.85 16.20 -10.61
N LYS A 6 34.09 15.73 -10.79
CA LYS A 6 34.41 14.50 -11.54
C LYS A 6 33.74 13.28 -10.93
N THR A 7 33.81 13.13 -9.61
CA THR A 7 33.15 12.05 -8.87
C THR A 7 31.62 12.14 -9.04
N ARG A 8 31.04 13.34 -8.98
CA ARG A 8 29.59 13.53 -9.16
C ARG A 8 29.12 13.17 -10.56
N LEU A 9 29.87 13.56 -11.59
CA LEU A 9 29.62 13.19 -12.98
C LEU A 9 29.72 11.67 -13.19
N GLN A 10 30.67 11.01 -12.54
CA GLN A 10 30.82 9.55 -12.60
C GLN A 10 29.71 8.81 -11.84
N GLN A 11 29.32 9.29 -10.66
CA GLN A 11 28.30 8.63 -9.84
C GLN A 11 26.89 8.73 -10.41
N LYS A 12 26.59 9.79 -11.18
CA LYS A 12 25.27 10.09 -11.75
C LYS A 12 24.16 10.05 -10.68
N TYR A 13 22.90 9.92 -11.10
CA TYR A 13 21.76 9.72 -10.20
C TYR A 13 21.69 8.24 -9.82
N ARG A 14 21.64 7.96 -8.51
CA ARG A 14 21.49 6.61 -7.95
C ARG A 14 20.06 6.29 -7.48
N THR A 15 19.13 7.19 -7.76
CA THR A 15 17.70 7.06 -7.43
C THR A 15 16.93 6.45 -8.59
N PHE A 16 15.91 5.66 -8.27
CA PHE A 16 14.99 5.14 -9.27
C PHE A 16 14.15 6.27 -9.88
N SER A 17 13.82 6.14 -11.16
CA SER A 17 12.92 7.06 -11.86
C SER A 17 11.47 6.96 -11.40
N TYR A 18 11.12 5.94 -10.62
CA TYR A 18 9.80 5.81 -9.98
C TYR A 18 9.47 7.08 -9.18
N PRO A 19 8.24 7.64 -9.22
CA PRO A 19 7.04 7.11 -9.87
C PRO A 19 6.88 7.45 -11.36
N ASP A 20 7.71 8.33 -11.93
CA ASP A 20 7.60 8.75 -13.34
C ASP A 20 8.06 7.64 -14.30
N GLY A 21 8.98 6.79 -13.85
CA GLY A 21 9.37 5.56 -14.53
C GLY A 21 8.72 4.30 -13.94
N PRO A 22 9.03 3.11 -14.49
CA PRO A 22 8.45 1.88 -14.01
C PRO A 22 8.84 1.60 -12.54
N PRO A 23 7.96 0.96 -11.76
CA PRO A 23 8.33 0.47 -10.44
C PRO A 23 9.44 -0.59 -10.55
N PRO A 24 10.26 -0.77 -9.50
CA PRO A 24 11.20 -1.88 -9.46
C PRO A 24 10.47 -3.22 -9.61
N GLU A 25 11.15 -4.21 -10.20
CA GLU A 25 10.57 -5.53 -10.39
C GLU A 25 10.27 -6.18 -9.04
N LEU A 26 9.01 -6.54 -8.84
CA LEU A 26 8.55 -7.23 -7.64
C LEU A 26 8.76 -8.75 -7.79
N PRO A 27 9.04 -9.48 -6.70
CA PRO A 27 9.17 -10.94 -6.74
C PRO A 27 7.96 -11.61 -7.42
N SER A 28 8.17 -12.74 -8.09
CA SER A 28 7.09 -13.51 -8.75
C SER A 28 5.94 -13.89 -7.81
N ARG A 29 6.27 -14.13 -6.52
CA ARG A 29 5.34 -14.46 -5.43
C ARG A 29 4.68 -13.26 -4.74
N PHE A 30 4.87 -12.04 -5.24
CA PHE A 30 4.30 -10.85 -4.60
C PHE A 30 2.77 -10.92 -4.58
N VAL A 31 2.20 -10.81 -3.38
CA VAL A 31 0.76 -10.77 -3.13
C VAL A 31 0.36 -9.29 -3.00
N GLY A 32 -0.30 -8.77 -4.01
CA GLY A 32 -0.71 -7.36 -4.09
C GLY A 32 -2.17 -7.14 -3.70
N ARG A 33 -2.78 -6.10 -4.28
CA ARG A 33 -4.18 -5.75 -4.03
C ARG A 33 -5.10 -6.90 -4.43
N PRO A 34 -6.06 -7.32 -3.57
CA PRO A 34 -7.05 -8.31 -3.96
C PRO A 34 -7.97 -7.74 -5.05
N VAL A 35 -8.44 -8.61 -5.92
CA VAL A 35 -9.44 -8.35 -6.95
C VAL A 35 -10.62 -9.26 -6.67
N VAL A 36 -11.81 -8.67 -6.60
CA VAL A 36 -13.06 -9.41 -6.47
C VAL A 36 -13.77 -9.41 -7.81
N LYS A 37 -14.05 -10.61 -8.34
CA LYS A 37 -14.83 -10.78 -9.56
C LYS A 37 -16.31 -10.89 -9.23
N ASN A 38 -17.15 -10.42 -10.16
CA ASN A 38 -18.59 -10.62 -10.10
C ASN A 38 -18.95 -12.03 -10.60
N THR A 39 -18.54 -13.04 -9.84
CA THR A 39 -18.89 -14.45 -10.07
C THR A 39 -19.98 -14.88 -9.11
N GLU A 40 -20.82 -15.83 -9.50
CA GLU A 40 -21.86 -16.41 -8.64
C GLU A 40 -21.24 -17.10 -7.41
N CYS A 41 -21.07 -16.33 -6.33
CA CYS A 41 -20.63 -16.84 -5.04
C CYS A 41 -21.81 -17.53 -4.34
N SER A 42 -22.34 -18.60 -4.93
CA SER A 42 -23.49 -19.40 -4.45
C SER A 42 -24.59 -18.55 -3.79
N ASN A 43 -24.91 -17.39 -4.36
CA ASN A 43 -25.85 -16.39 -3.83
C ASN A 43 -25.71 -16.09 -2.32
N GLY A 44 -24.49 -16.08 -1.78
CA GLY A 44 -24.20 -15.74 -0.38
C GLY A 44 -24.25 -16.92 0.61
N GLU A 45 -24.50 -18.14 0.16
CA GLU A 45 -24.47 -19.34 1.02
C GLU A 45 -23.03 -19.77 1.37
N CYS A 46 -22.08 -19.57 0.45
CA CYS A 46 -20.68 -19.92 0.67
C CYS A 46 -19.99 -18.90 1.58
N LYS A 47 -19.54 -19.35 2.76
CA LYS A 47 -18.86 -18.51 3.77
C LYS A 47 -17.45 -18.98 4.12
N LYS A 48 -16.84 -19.86 3.31
CA LYS A 48 -15.53 -20.47 3.58
C LYS A 48 -14.43 -19.42 3.80
N CYS A 49 -14.34 -18.44 2.89
CA CYS A 49 -13.35 -17.36 2.98
C CYS A 49 -13.50 -16.51 4.26
N ILE A 50 -14.74 -16.29 4.72
CA ILE A 50 -15.04 -15.55 5.96
C ILE A 50 -14.59 -16.36 7.17
N SER A 51 -14.94 -17.65 7.23
CA SER A 51 -14.61 -18.52 8.35
C SER A 51 -13.11 -18.74 8.55
N LEU A 52 -12.33 -18.69 7.47
CA LEU A 52 -10.89 -18.94 7.49
C LEU A 52 -10.04 -17.66 7.59
N CYS A 53 -10.65 -16.47 7.53
CA CYS A 53 -9.90 -15.23 7.64
C CYS A 53 -9.49 -14.98 9.10
N PRO A 54 -8.19 -15.02 9.44
CA PRO A 54 -7.74 -14.91 10.84
C PRO A 54 -8.01 -13.52 11.43
N VAL A 55 -8.16 -12.51 10.57
CA VAL A 55 -8.32 -11.09 10.92
C VAL A 55 -9.72 -10.56 10.61
N GLN A 56 -10.65 -11.44 10.25
CA GLN A 56 -12.06 -11.09 9.98
C GLN A 56 -12.19 -9.90 9.00
N ALA A 57 -11.37 -9.90 7.94
CA ALA A 57 -11.32 -8.85 6.93
C ALA A 57 -12.37 -9.02 5.82
N ILE A 58 -13.16 -10.10 5.82
CA ILE A 58 -14.08 -10.42 4.72
C ILE A 58 -15.52 -10.36 5.21
N SER A 59 -16.37 -9.63 4.48
CA SER A 59 -17.82 -9.60 4.66
C SER A 59 -18.53 -9.90 3.33
N LEU A 60 -19.85 -10.03 3.34
CA LEU A 60 -20.65 -10.16 2.11
C LEU A 60 -21.37 -8.84 1.82
N SER A 61 -21.38 -8.45 0.55
CA SER A 61 -22.17 -7.34 0.06
C SER A 61 -23.66 -7.70 0.11
N PRO A 62 -24.53 -6.90 0.75
CA PRO A 62 -25.96 -7.13 0.73
C PRO A 62 -26.58 -7.05 -0.66
N ALA A 63 -25.97 -6.26 -1.57
CA ALA A 63 -26.51 -6.00 -2.90
C ALA A 63 -26.19 -7.11 -3.91
N THR A 64 -25.00 -7.72 -3.79
CA THR A 64 -24.51 -8.72 -4.77
C THR A 64 -24.32 -10.11 -4.18
N GLY A 65 -24.37 -10.26 -2.85
CA GLY A 65 -24.02 -11.51 -2.16
C GLY A 65 -22.53 -11.89 -2.28
N GLY A 66 -21.72 -11.09 -3.00
CA GLY A 66 -20.30 -11.34 -3.22
C GLY A 66 -19.42 -10.86 -2.07
N PRO A 67 -18.18 -11.36 -1.97
CA PRO A 67 -17.26 -10.99 -0.90
C PRO A 67 -16.81 -9.53 -1.03
N VAL A 68 -16.63 -8.88 0.12
CA VAL A 68 -16.02 -7.55 0.26
C VAL A 68 -14.83 -7.71 1.18
N ILE A 69 -13.64 -7.29 0.73
CA ILE A 69 -12.39 -7.45 1.48
C ILE A 69 -11.96 -6.09 2.01
N ASP A 70 -11.81 -5.99 3.33
CA ASP A 70 -11.26 -4.82 4.02
C ASP A 70 -9.73 -4.89 4.03
N THR A 71 -9.09 -4.15 3.12
CA THR A 71 -7.63 -4.07 3.03
C THR A 71 -6.96 -3.35 4.21
N GLY A 72 -7.73 -2.63 5.04
CA GLY A 72 -7.24 -2.08 6.30
C GLY A 72 -7.08 -3.12 7.40
N LYS A 73 -7.72 -4.29 7.25
CA LYS A 73 -7.58 -5.44 8.16
C LYS A 73 -6.80 -6.61 7.54
N CYS A 74 -6.87 -6.75 6.23
CA CYS A 74 -6.29 -7.87 5.50
C CYS A 74 -4.77 -7.94 5.71
N ILE A 75 -4.28 -9.13 6.06
CA ILE A 75 -2.84 -9.42 6.21
C ILE A 75 -2.23 -10.08 4.96
N PHE A 76 -2.95 -10.08 3.84
CA PHE A 76 -2.48 -10.56 2.53
C PHE A 76 -1.94 -12.02 2.54
N CYS A 77 -2.55 -12.90 3.35
CA CYS A 77 -2.09 -14.29 3.49
C CYS A 77 -2.47 -15.22 2.32
N GLY A 78 -3.39 -14.81 1.44
CA GLY A 78 -3.82 -15.61 0.28
C GLY A 78 -4.76 -16.79 0.59
N THR A 79 -5.03 -17.10 1.87
CA THR A 79 -5.89 -18.25 2.23
C THR A 79 -7.26 -18.18 1.56
N CYS A 80 -7.89 -17.00 1.53
CA CYS A 80 -9.21 -16.82 0.95
C CYS A 80 -9.26 -17.09 -0.57
N GLU A 81 -8.19 -16.78 -1.31
CA GLU A 81 -8.07 -17.15 -2.73
C GLU A 81 -7.94 -18.66 -2.88
N SER A 82 -7.05 -19.30 -2.10
CA SER A 82 -6.78 -20.75 -2.21
C SER A 82 -8.00 -21.64 -1.96
N VAL A 83 -8.96 -21.19 -1.15
CA VAL A 83 -10.17 -21.94 -0.80
C VAL A 83 -11.40 -21.52 -1.61
N CYS A 84 -11.29 -20.49 -2.45
CA CYS A 84 -12.40 -19.96 -3.21
C CYS A 84 -12.71 -20.85 -4.43
N SER A 85 -13.63 -21.79 -4.26
CA SER A 85 -14.05 -22.69 -5.34
C SER A 85 -14.72 -21.98 -6.53
N SER A 86 -15.28 -20.79 -6.33
CA SER A 86 -15.90 -19.99 -7.39
C SER A 86 -14.90 -19.08 -8.14
N GLY A 87 -13.65 -18.96 -7.65
CA GLY A 87 -12.67 -18.03 -8.23
C GLY A 87 -13.04 -16.55 -8.08
N ALA A 88 -13.91 -16.21 -7.11
CA ALA A 88 -14.38 -14.85 -6.85
C ALA A 88 -13.27 -13.92 -6.33
N ILE A 89 -12.29 -14.47 -5.59
CA ILE A 89 -11.19 -13.72 -4.97
C ILE A 89 -9.88 -14.12 -5.62
N HIS A 90 -9.10 -13.14 -6.06
CA HIS A 90 -7.77 -13.33 -6.62
C HIS A 90 -6.84 -12.21 -6.14
N PHE A 91 -5.59 -12.51 -5.75
CA PHE A 91 -4.61 -11.47 -5.43
C PHE A 91 -3.81 -11.06 -6.66
N SER A 92 -3.91 -9.79 -7.04
CA SER A 92 -3.12 -9.23 -8.14
C SER A 92 -1.68 -8.96 -7.73
N ARG A 93 -0.85 -8.49 -8.68
CA ARG A 93 0.51 -7.98 -8.40
C ARG A 93 0.55 -6.47 -8.15
N ASN A 94 -0.61 -5.83 -7.99
CA ASN A 94 -0.69 -4.38 -7.80
C ASN A 94 -0.29 -4.01 -6.37
N TYR A 95 0.79 -3.25 -6.21
CA TYR A 95 1.31 -2.83 -4.91
C TYR A 95 0.64 -1.56 -4.36
N ARG A 96 -0.24 -0.91 -5.12
CA ARG A 96 -0.87 0.36 -4.75
C ARG A 96 -2.06 0.11 -3.81
N LEU A 97 -1.79 0.21 -2.51
CA LEU A 97 -2.77 -0.01 -1.43
C LEU A 97 -3.14 1.25 -0.65
N ALA A 98 -2.52 2.40 -0.98
CA ALA A 98 -2.81 3.65 -0.31
C ALA A 98 -4.30 4.03 -0.47
N ALA A 99 -4.88 4.60 0.57
CA ALA A 99 -6.26 5.03 0.63
C ALA A 99 -6.36 6.32 1.46
N SER A 100 -7.22 7.25 1.07
CA SER A 100 -7.50 8.47 1.82
C SER A 100 -8.70 8.36 2.74
N GLY A 101 -9.60 7.40 2.49
CA GLY A 101 -10.82 7.18 3.26
C GLY A 101 -11.04 5.71 3.60
N ARG A 102 -11.84 5.48 4.64
CA ARG A 102 -12.19 4.14 5.13
C ARG A 102 -12.93 3.28 4.10
N ASN A 103 -13.70 3.91 3.22
CA ASN A 103 -14.43 3.21 2.16
C ASN A 103 -13.50 2.78 1.02
N ASP A 104 -12.41 3.50 0.78
CA ASP A 104 -11.44 3.17 -0.28
C ASP A 104 -10.61 1.91 0.06
N LEU A 105 -10.59 1.53 1.35
CA LEU A 105 -9.98 0.29 1.84
C LEU A 105 -10.86 -0.94 1.58
N LEU A 106 -12.14 -0.76 1.25
CA LEU A 106 -13.03 -1.87 0.94
C LEU A 106 -12.91 -2.21 -0.54
N VAL A 107 -12.62 -3.48 -0.83
CA VAL A 107 -12.54 -4.01 -2.19
C VAL A 107 -13.75 -4.88 -2.44
N LYS A 108 -14.55 -4.49 -3.43
CA LYS A 108 -15.76 -5.20 -3.88
C LYS A 108 -15.69 -5.48 -5.39
N ALA A 109 -16.63 -6.29 -5.86
CA ALA A 109 -16.74 -6.62 -7.27
C ALA A 109 -16.89 -5.37 -8.14
N GLY A 110 -16.06 -5.25 -9.17
CA GLY A 110 -16.09 -4.13 -10.11
C GLY A 110 -15.37 -2.86 -9.65
N ASP A 111 -14.71 -2.87 -8.49
CA ASP A 111 -13.84 -1.76 -8.11
C ASP A 111 -12.63 -1.65 -9.06
N PRO A 112 -12.14 -0.44 -9.31
CA PRO A 112 -10.94 -0.25 -10.11
C PRO A 112 -9.70 -0.79 -9.40
N ASP A 113 -8.70 -1.17 -10.19
CA ASP A 113 -7.41 -1.63 -9.67
C ASP A 113 -6.67 -0.54 -8.89
N TYR A 114 -6.96 0.73 -9.15
CA TYR A 114 -6.32 1.87 -8.52
C TYR A 114 -7.34 2.98 -8.23
N VAL A 115 -7.26 3.53 -7.03
CA VAL A 115 -7.95 4.76 -6.64
C VAL A 115 -6.89 5.76 -6.17
N ASP A 116 -6.99 7.01 -6.62
CA ASP A 116 -6.08 8.05 -6.19
C ASP A 116 -6.28 8.38 -4.71
N ALA A 117 -5.29 8.06 -3.88
CA ALA A 117 -5.32 8.28 -2.43
C ALA A 117 -4.85 9.70 -2.03
N LYS A 118 -4.73 10.60 -3.00
CA LYS A 118 -4.15 11.93 -2.79
C LYS A 118 -5.07 12.81 -1.95
N ASN A 119 -4.59 13.21 -0.77
CA ASN A 119 -5.27 14.20 0.06
C ASN A 119 -4.96 15.63 -0.39
N ARG A 120 -5.93 16.30 -1.03
CA ARG A 120 -5.79 17.66 -1.56
C ARG A 120 -5.52 18.72 -0.48
N ILE A 121 -6.03 18.52 0.73
CA ILE A 121 -5.82 19.46 1.85
C ILE A 121 -4.36 19.37 2.30
N ALA A 122 -3.88 18.15 2.53
CA ALA A 122 -2.48 17.90 2.90
C ALA A 122 -1.52 18.40 1.81
N GLU A 123 -1.82 18.14 0.53
CA GLU A 123 -1.04 18.66 -0.59
C GLU A 123 -0.92 20.19 -0.56
N LYS A 124 -2.05 20.90 -0.35
CA LYS A 124 -2.06 22.37 -0.34
C LYS A 124 -1.28 22.94 0.85
N LEU A 125 -1.39 22.31 2.02
CA LEU A 125 -0.76 22.76 3.26
C LEU A 125 0.76 22.50 3.27
N PHE A 126 1.17 21.27 2.97
CA PHE A 126 2.54 20.83 3.18
C PHE A 126 3.40 20.91 1.91
N LYS A 127 2.80 20.82 0.72
CA LYS A 127 3.50 20.89 -0.58
C LYS A 127 4.79 20.05 -0.61
N ARG A 128 5.96 20.71 -0.58
CA ARG A 128 7.30 20.08 -0.60
C ARG A 128 8.02 20.12 0.75
N SER A 129 7.29 20.28 1.84
CA SER A 129 7.82 20.25 3.20
C SER A 129 6.82 19.55 4.11
N PHE A 130 6.76 18.22 4.00
CA PHE A 130 5.95 17.37 4.85
C PHE A 130 6.85 16.54 5.77
N LYS A 131 6.86 16.84 7.07
CA LYS A 131 7.68 16.17 8.07
C LYS A 131 6.87 15.13 8.83
N LEU A 132 7.26 13.87 8.75
CA LEU A 132 6.60 12.76 9.42
C LEU A 132 7.40 12.27 10.62
N ARG A 133 6.73 11.87 11.69
CA ARG A 133 7.32 11.09 12.77
C ARG A 133 6.72 9.69 12.78
N GLY A 134 7.57 8.67 12.58
CA GLY A 134 7.19 7.29 12.83
C GLY A 134 7.05 7.03 14.33
N VAL A 135 5.93 6.47 14.75
CA VAL A 135 5.62 6.05 16.11
C VAL A 135 5.18 4.60 16.07
N SER A 136 6.01 3.69 16.57
CA SER A 136 5.66 2.28 16.65
C SER A 136 4.57 2.06 17.70
N ALA A 137 3.38 1.61 17.28
CA ALA A 137 2.28 1.26 18.18
C ALA A 137 2.26 -0.25 18.56
N GLY A 138 3.38 -0.95 18.35
CA GLY A 138 3.50 -2.40 18.53
C GLY A 138 3.58 -3.11 17.19
N GLY A 139 4.70 -3.80 16.95
CA GLY A 139 4.96 -4.47 15.67
C GLY A 139 6.31 -5.19 15.66
N CYS A 140 6.70 -5.69 14.49
CA CYS A 140 7.96 -6.42 14.29
C CYS A 140 9.10 -5.55 13.74
N ASN A 141 8.97 -4.22 13.77
CA ASN A 141 9.92 -3.25 13.23
C ASN A 141 10.08 -3.28 11.69
N ALA A 142 9.22 -4.03 10.96
CA ALA A 142 9.29 -4.13 9.51
C ALA A 142 8.89 -2.82 8.83
N CYS A 143 7.77 -2.20 9.25
CA CYS A 143 7.30 -0.93 8.72
C CYS A 143 8.34 0.19 8.92
N GLU A 144 8.96 0.24 10.08
CA GLU A 144 10.01 1.20 10.43
C GLU A 144 11.26 0.97 9.57
N THR A 145 11.63 -0.29 9.34
CA THR A 145 12.72 -0.63 8.42
C THR A 145 12.40 -0.15 7.00
N ASP A 146 11.18 -0.37 6.51
CA ASP A 146 10.76 0.10 5.19
C ASP A 146 10.75 1.64 5.10
N THR A 147 10.31 2.34 6.15
CA THR A 147 10.39 3.81 6.17
C THR A 147 11.82 4.34 6.13
N ASN A 148 12.77 3.63 6.74
CA ASN A 148 14.20 3.95 6.61
C ASN A 148 14.69 3.70 5.17
N VAL A 149 14.23 2.63 4.53
CA VAL A 149 14.55 2.33 3.12
C VAL A 149 14.07 3.45 2.19
N LEU A 150 12.90 4.07 2.45
CA LEU A 150 12.41 5.21 1.68
C LEU A 150 13.36 6.42 1.71
N GLY A 151 14.17 6.56 2.78
CA GLY A 151 15.19 7.60 2.90
C GLY A 151 16.51 7.29 2.20
N THR A 152 16.70 6.07 1.69
CA THR A 152 17.94 5.69 0.98
C THR A 152 18.01 6.35 -0.39
N PRO A 153 19.22 6.50 -0.99
CA PRO A 153 19.37 7.08 -2.33
C PRO A 153 18.56 6.39 -3.42
N ALA A 154 18.21 5.11 -3.25
CA ALA A 154 17.42 4.34 -4.21
C ALA A 154 15.99 4.90 -4.36
N TRP A 155 15.33 5.27 -3.27
CA TRP A 155 13.95 5.79 -3.27
C TRP A 155 13.90 7.32 -3.15
N ASP A 156 14.82 7.88 -2.36
CA ASP A 156 15.02 9.31 -2.11
C ASP A 156 13.70 10.06 -1.87
N LEU A 157 12.96 9.66 -0.82
CA LEU A 157 11.68 10.27 -0.49
C LEU A 157 11.78 11.80 -0.30
N ALA A 158 12.95 12.28 0.14
CA ALA A 158 13.23 13.69 0.34
C ALA A 158 13.12 14.54 -0.94
N ARG A 159 13.31 13.95 -2.15
CA ARG A 159 13.12 14.68 -3.41
C ARG A 159 11.68 15.16 -3.62
N PHE A 160 10.72 14.46 -3.02
CA PHE A 160 9.30 14.84 -3.02
C PHE A 160 8.96 15.82 -1.87
N GLY A 161 9.93 16.19 -1.04
CA GLY A 161 9.72 17.09 0.09
C GLY A 161 9.15 16.41 1.33
N ILE A 162 9.13 15.08 1.36
CA ILE A 162 8.66 14.28 2.50
C ILE A 162 9.87 13.75 3.26
N GLN A 163 9.91 13.94 4.58
CA GLN A 163 11.04 13.53 5.41
C GLN A 163 10.60 12.99 6.78
N PHE A 164 11.28 11.97 7.28
CA PHE A 164 11.11 11.51 8.66
C PHE A 164 11.98 12.33 9.62
N VAL A 165 11.40 12.78 10.73
CA VAL A 165 12.09 13.55 11.77
C VAL A 165 12.25 12.76 13.06
N ALA A 166 13.28 13.09 13.84
CA ALA A 166 13.58 12.40 15.09
C ALA A 166 12.64 12.77 16.24
N SER A 167 12.08 13.98 16.24
CA SER A 167 11.28 14.53 17.34
C SER A 167 9.87 14.87 16.87
N PRO A 168 8.81 14.51 17.64
CA PRO A 168 7.44 14.95 17.38
C PRO A 168 7.29 16.48 17.32
N ARG A 169 8.16 17.23 18.02
CA ARG A 169 8.13 18.71 18.01
C ARG A 169 8.39 19.33 16.63
N HIS A 170 8.97 18.56 15.71
CA HIS A 170 9.29 19.01 14.36
C HIS A 170 8.44 18.30 13.29
N ALA A 171 7.41 17.56 13.70
CA ALA A 171 6.59 16.76 12.81
C ALA A 171 5.30 17.49 12.45
N ASP A 172 4.96 17.45 11.17
CA ASP A 172 3.68 17.87 10.60
C ASP A 172 2.61 16.77 10.68
N GLY A 173 3.05 15.51 10.77
CA GLY A 173 2.18 14.34 10.86
C GLY A 173 2.85 13.15 11.54
N ILE A 174 2.02 12.19 11.94
CA ILE A 174 2.46 10.95 12.57
C ILE A 174 2.17 9.79 11.63
N LEU A 175 3.16 8.93 11.43
CA LEU A 175 2.99 7.60 10.85
C LEU A 175 2.96 6.61 12.01
N ILE A 176 1.90 5.82 12.09
CA ILE A 176 1.66 4.84 13.17
C ILE A 176 1.74 3.43 12.57
#